data_AF-R6UFM3-F1
#
_entry.id   AF-R6UFM3-F1
#
_cell.length_a   1.000
_cell.length_b   1.000
_cell.length_c   1.000
_cell.angle_alpha   90.00
_cell.angle_beta   90.00
_cell.angle_gamma   90.00
#
_symmetry.space_group_name_H-M   'P 1'
#
loop_
_entity.id
_entity.type
_entity.pdbx_description
1 polymer ?
#
loop_
_entity_poly.entity_id
_entity_poly.type
_entity_poly.pdbx_seq_one_letter_code
_entity_poly.pdbx_strand_id
1 'polypeptide(L)' 'MLKEIVGVFDLDTSTVSADTKRFLKESEKNGTTENAVLELPKSFVLTDDGKVIFSQISTASLMGRV' A
#
# COMPACT_ATOMS: atom_id res chain seq x y z
N MET A 1 3.96 -7.23 18.31
CA MET A 1 3.67 -8.33 17.36
C MET A 1 4.21 -7.93 16.01
N LEU A 2 4.79 -8.88 15.27
CA LEU A 2 5.02 -8.71 13.84
C LEU A 2 3.64 -8.63 13.17
N LYS A 3 3.42 -7.62 12.34
CA LYS A 3 2.21 -7.53 11.52
C LYS A 3 2.42 -8.41 10.30
N GLU A 4 1.47 -9.30 10.02
CA GLU A 4 1.58 -10.16 8.85
C GLU A 4 1.22 -9.34 7.60
N ILE A 5 2.07 -9.43 6.59
CA ILE A 5 1.85 -8.75 5.32
C ILE A 5 0.87 -9.58 4.50
N VAL A 6 -0.29 -9.01 4.19
CA VAL A 6 -1.27 -9.61 3.27
C VAL A 6 -0.78 -9.50 1.83
N GLY A 7 -0.21 -8.35 1.48
CA GLY A 7 0.36 -8.15 0.15
C GLY A 7 0.99 -6.78 -0.04
N VAL A 8 1.77 -6.67 -1.13
CA VAL A 8 2.35 -5.42 -1.62
C VAL A 8 1.77 -5.14 -3.00
N PHE A 9 1.20 -3.95 -3.16
CA PHE A 9 0.43 -3.57 -4.33
C PHE A 9 1.02 -2.34 -4.97
N ASP A 10 1.18 -2.38 -6.28
CA ASP A 10 1.71 -1.29 -7.08
C ASP A 10 0.65 -0.21 -7.27
N LEU A 11 0.93 1.05 -6.94
CA LEU A 11 -0.07 2.10 -6.98
C LEU A 11 -0.47 2.50 -8.40
N ASP A 12 0.44 2.38 -9.37
CA ASP A 12 0.17 2.74 -10.76
C ASP A 12 -0.82 1.75 -11.41
N THR A 13 -0.77 0.47 -11.01
CA THR A 13 -1.61 -0.59 -11.59
C THR A 13 -2.78 -1.05 -10.70
N SER A 14 -2.67 -0.98 -9.38
CA SER A 14 -3.72 -1.46 -8.46
C SER A 14 -4.79 -0.41 -8.15
N THR A 15 -4.51 0.89 -8.30
CA THR A 15 -5.53 1.95 -8.17
C THR A 15 -6.42 2.10 -9.40
N VAL A 16 -6.28 1.20 -10.38
CA VAL A 16 -7.10 1.19 -11.58
C VAL A 16 -8.56 0.83 -11.27
N SER A 17 -8.80 -0.09 -10.32
CA SER A 17 -10.17 -0.47 -9.94
C SER A 17 -10.82 0.56 -9.00
N ALA A 18 -12.14 0.72 -9.13
CA ALA A 18 -12.93 1.58 -8.24
C ALA A 18 -12.86 1.13 -6.77
N ASP A 19 -12.75 -0.19 -6.55
CA ASP A 19 -12.71 -0.79 -5.23
C ASP A 19 -11.42 -0.43 -4.48
N THR A 20 -10.25 -0.53 -5.12
CA THR A 20 -8.98 -0.14 -4.49
C THR A 20 -8.96 1.34 -4.13
N LYS A 21 -9.45 2.20 -5.03
CA LYS A 21 -9.57 3.65 -4.77
C LYS A 21 -10.47 3.94 -3.58
N ARG A 22 -11.63 3.28 -3.51
CA ARG A 22 -12.57 3.43 -2.39
C ARG A 22 -11.94 2.95 -1.09
N PHE A 23 -11.30 1.79 -1.09
CA PHE A 23 -10.64 1.21 0.07
C PHE A 23 -9.53 2.13 0.61
N LEU A 24 -8.65 2.66 -0.26
CA LEU A 24 -7.59 3.57 0.17
C LEU A 24 -8.16 4.87 0.74
N LYS A 25 -9.19 5.44 0.10
CA LYS A 25 -9.88 6.65 0.60
C LYS A 25 -10.53 6.44 1.97
N GLU A 26 -11.16 5.28 2.17
CA GLU A 26 -11.74 4.91 3.47
C GLU A 26 -10.65 4.70 4.53
N SER A 27 -9.53 4.08 4.16
CA SER A 27 -8.39 3.87 5.05
C SER A 27 -7.74 5.18 5.49
N GLU A 28 -7.55 6.13 4.57
CA GLU A 28 -7.07 7.48 4.89
C GLU A 28 -8.05 8.21 5.80
N LYS A 29 -9.35 8.16 5.50
CA LYS A 29 -10.39 8.80 6.31
C LYS A 29 -10.43 8.25 7.73
N ASN A 30 -10.20 6.94 7.89
CA ASN A 30 -10.23 6.25 9.17
C ASN A 30 -8.90 6.37 9.93
N GLY A 31 -7.87 7.02 9.36
CA GLY A 31 -6.55 7.14 9.97
C GLY A 31 -5.79 5.81 10.06
N THR A 32 -6.15 4.83 9.24
CA THR A 32 -5.48 3.51 9.18
C THR A 32 -4.38 3.47 8.12
N THR A 33 -3.97 4.62 7.62
CA THR A 33 -2.82 4.77 6.72
C THR A 33 -1.60 5.31 7.46
N GLU A 34 -0.43 4.79 7.10
CA GLU A 34 0.86 5.36 7.49
C GLU A 34 1.61 5.79 6.22
N ASN A 35 1.98 7.07 6.18
CA ASN A 35 2.73 7.62 5.08
C ASN A 35 4.22 7.64 5.46
N ALA A 36 4.96 6.62 5.03
CA ALA A 36 6.40 6.50 5.32
C ALA A 36 7.26 7.37 4.38
N VAL A 37 6.63 8.16 3.50
CA VAL A 37 7.30 8.81 2.37
C VAL A 37 6.86 10.26 2.21
N LEU A 38 7.80 11.12 1.79
CA LEU A 38 7.55 12.55 1.53
C LEU A 38 7.12 12.82 0.08
N GLU A 39 7.42 11.89 -0.82
CA GLU A 39 7.10 11.94 -2.25
C GLU A 39 5.90 11.04 -2.59
N LEU A 40 5.39 11.14 -3.82
CA LEU A 40 4.27 10.30 -4.28
C LEU A 40 4.64 8.82 -4.19
N PRO A 41 3.91 7.99 -3.43
CA PRO A 41 4.25 6.58 -3.25
C PRO A 41 4.10 5.79 -4.55
N LYS A 42 4.93 4.75 -4.71
CA LYS A 42 4.90 3.83 -5.85
C LYS A 42 4.14 2.54 -5.54
N SER A 43 4.05 2.19 -4.27
CA SER A 43 3.31 1.01 -3.82
C SER A 43 2.67 1.25 -2.46
N PHE A 44 1.77 0.35 -2.08
CA PHE A 44 1.29 0.25 -0.70
C PHE A 44 1.36 -1.20 -0.21
N VAL A 45 1.56 -1.36 1.09
CA VAL A 45 1.54 -2.64 1.80
C VAL A 45 0.25 -2.72 2.59
N LEU A 46 -0.48 -3.83 2.43
CA LEU A 46 -1.63 -4.16 3.27
C LEU A 46 -1.20 -5.17 4.33
N THR A 47 -1.59 -4.90 5.57
CA THR A 47 -1.38 -5.81 6.70
C THR A 47 -2.70 -6.47 7.11
N ASP A 48 -2.60 -7.56 7.85
CA ASP A 48 -3.73 -8.37 8.33
C ASP A 48 -4.70 -7.58 9.23
N ASP A 49 -4.19 -6.60 9.98
CA ASP A 49 -4.98 -5.67 10.79
C ASP A 49 -5.62 -4.51 9.98
N GLY A 50 -5.51 -4.56 8.65
CA GLY A 50 -6.12 -3.58 7.74
C GLY A 50 -5.35 -2.27 7.63
N LYS A 51 -4.16 -2.17 8.22
CA LYS A 51 -3.30 -0.98 8.06
C LYS A 51 -2.68 -0.96 6.66
N VAL A 52 -2.67 0.23 6.08
CA VAL A 52 -2.05 0.53 4.78
C VAL A 52 -0.79 1.34 4.99
N ILE A 53 0.34 0.89 4.44
CA ILE A 53 1.62 1.58 4.54
C ILE A 53 2.10 1.95 3.13
N PHE A 54 2.32 3.24 2.90
CA PHE A 54 2.80 3.74 1.61
C PHE A 54 4.33 3.65 1.48
N SER A 55 4.83 3.28 0.29
CA SER A 55 6.25 3.06 0.04
C SER A 55 6.73 3.65 -1.29
N GLN A 56 8.01 4.07 -1.32
CA GLN A 56 8.71 4.52 -2.53
C GLN A 56 9.29 3.36 -3.37
N ILE A 57 9.29 2.13 -2.84
CA ILE A 57 9.80 0.97 -3.56
C ILE A 57 8.67 0.40 -4.43
N SER A 58 8.88 0.29 -5.75
CA SER A 58 7.91 -0.37 -6.63
C SER A 58 7.92 -1.88 -6.44
N THR A 59 6.78 -2.53 -6.70
CA THR A 59 6.68 -4.00 -6.64
C THR A 59 7.64 -4.68 -7.63
N ALA A 60 7.82 -4.09 -8.82
CA ALA A 60 8.77 -4.58 -9.82
C ALA A 60 10.23 -4.58 -9.31
N SER A 61 10.63 -3.56 -8.56
CA SER A 61 11.97 -3.48 -7.96
C SER A 61 12.18 -4.56 -6.89
N LEU A 62 11.11 -4.94 -6.19
CA LEU A 62 11.14 -6.01 -5.18
C LEU A 62 11.19 -7.39 -5.82
N MET A 63 10.41 -7.63 -6.88
CA MET A 63 10.38 -8.88 -7.64
C MET A 63 11.75 -9.27 -8.23
N GLY A 64 12.58 -8.29 -8.61
CA GLY A 64 13.92 -8.55 -9.16
C GLY A 64 14.99 -8.92 -8.12
N ARG A 65 14.62 -9.05 -6.84
CA ARG A 65 15.56 -9.30 -5.72
C ARG A 65 15.22 -10.54 -4.89
N VAL A 66 14.23 -11.31 -5.32
CA VAL A 66 13.84 -12.61 -4.74
C VAL A 66 14.31 -13.77 -5.61
#